data_AF-A0A1V1I206-F1
#
_entry.id   AF-A0A1V1I206-F1
#
_cell.length_a   1.000
_cell.length_b   1.000
_cell.length_c   1.000
_cell.angle_alpha   90.00
_cell.angle_beta   90.00
_cell.angle_gamma   90.00
#
_symmetry.space_group_name_H-M   'P 1'
#
loop_
_entity.id
_entity.type
_entity.pdbx_description
1 polymer ?
#
loop_
_entity_poly.entity_id
_entity_poly.type
_entity_poly.pdbx_seq_one_letter_code
_entity_poly.pdbx_strand_id
1 'polypeptide(L)'
;MKRFVDIFKSNKEDLNSCNLPFGSDDCGKFLRKTYANSINETIILDESLYECIEEYDEIVSSISKLESRKRVIEHKLQSNLKEYEIGFCKERKITWKSVTKTSVDTKKLREDLPEVVDGYLKTSTSRVFRIGR
;
A
#
# COMPACT_ATOMS: atom_id res chain seq x y z
N MET A 1 12.52 -19.13 -25.04
CA MET A 1 12.77 -17.99 -24.12
C MET A 1 13.09 -16.70 -24.89
N LYS A 2 12.22 -16.28 -25.84
CA LYS A 2 12.28 -15.00 -26.58
C LYS A 2 10.91 -14.72 -27.25
N ARG A 3 9.82 -14.58 -26.47
CA ARG A 3 8.49 -14.28 -27.04
C ARG A 3 7.68 -13.25 -26.26
N PHE A 4 8.18 -12.82 -25.10
CA PHE A 4 7.49 -11.86 -24.21
C PHE A 4 8.02 -10.42 -24.33
N VAL A 5 9.17 -10.21 -24.97
CA VAL A 5 9.79 -8.88 -25.08
C VAL A 5 9.29 -8.13 -26.32
N ASP A 6 8.84 -8.86 -27.34
CA ASP A 6 8.50 -8.29 -28.65
C ASP A 6 7.03 -7.83 -28.78
N ILE A 7 6.21 -7.98 -27.73
CA ILE A 7 4.83 -7.46 -27.69
C ILE A 7 4.81 -5.96 -27.37
N PHE A 8 5.85 -5.41 -26.74
CA PHE A 8 5.84 -4.03 -26.23
C PHE A 8 6.60 -3.03 -27.10
N LYS A 9 6.71 -3.32 -28.41
CA LYS A 9 7.18 -2.37 -29.42
C LYS A 9 6.14 -2.22 -30.53
N SER A 10 4.91 -1.86 -30.18
CA SER A 10 4.06 -1.11 -31.09
C SER A 10 2.96 -0.38 -30.32
N ASN A 11 2.61 0.78 -30.86
CA ASN A 11 1.34 1.48 -30.66
C ASN A 11 1.23 2.37 -29.41
N LYS A 12 1.65 3.60 -29.65
CA LYS A 12 1.19 4.82 -28.95
C LYS A 12 -0.29 5.16 -29.24
N GLU A 13 -1.03 4.24 -29.86
CA GLU A 13 -2.41 4.43 -30.36
C GLU A 13 -3.47 3.57 -29.61
N ASP A 14 -3.06 2.64 -28.74
CA ASP A 14 -3.99 1.77 -27.99
C ASP A 14 -4.49 2.38 -26.65
N LEU A 15 -4.32 3.69 -26.44
CA LEU A 15 -4.80 4.35 -25.21
C LEU A 15 -6.33 4.47 -25.15
N ASN A 16 -7.01 4.37 -26.30
CA ASN A 16 -8.47 4.55 -26.42
C ASN A 16 -9.29 3.26 -26.32
N SER A 17 -8.69 2.14 -25.89
CA SER A 17 -9.43 0.89 -25.62
C SER A 17 -8.92 0.15 -24.38
N CYS A 18 -8.66 0.87 -23.29
CA CYS A 18 -8.45 0.22 -22.00
C CYS A 18 -9.79 -0.03 -21.31
N ASN A 19 -10.44 -1.15 -21.63
CA ASN A 19 -11.45 -1.79 -20.77
C ASN A 19 -10.78 -2.46 -19.55
N LEU A 20 -9.91 -1.74 -18.84
CA LEU A 20 -9.36 -2.24 -17.58
C LEU A 20 -10.42 -2.05 -16.49
N PRO A 21 -10.73 -3.08 -15.69
CA PRO A 21 -11.58 -2.90 -14.52
C PRO A 21 -10.81 -2.05 -13.50
N PHE A 22 -11.14 -0.75 -13.44
CA PHE A 22 -10.65 0.15 -12.41
C PHE A 22 -10.92 -0.46 -11.03
N GLY A 23 -9.91 -0.43 -10.15
CA GLY A 23 -9.94 -1.09 -8.84
C GLY A 23 -9.29 -2.48 -8.80
N SER A 24 -8.91 -3.07 -9.94
CA SER A 24 -8.13 -4.31 -9.96
C SER A 24 -6.63 -4.08 -9.71
N ASP A 25 -5.95 -5.08 -9.15
CA ASP A 25 -4.49 -5.08 -8.97
C ASP A 25 -3.74 -4.88 -10.30
N ASP A 26 -4.27 -5.45 -11.39
CA ASP A 26 -3.64 -5.36 -12.71
C ASP A 26 -3.80 -3.98 -13.34
N CYS A 27 -4.94 -3.31 -13.13
CA CYS A 27 -5.09 -1.90 -13.45
C CYS A 27 -4.08 -1.05 -12.67
N GLY A 28 -3.92 -1.30 -11.36
CA GLY A 28 -2.93 -0.61 -10.52
C GLY A 28 -1.49 -0.79 -10.99
N LYS A 29 -1.09 -2.02 -11.35
CA LYS A 29 0.23 -2.31 -11.93
C LYS A 29 0.42 -1.62 -13.28
N PHE A 30 -0.60 -1.65 -14.13
CA PHE A 30 -0.57 -0.99 -15.43
C PHE A 30 -0.34 0.52 -15.27
N LEU A 31 -1.14 1.20 -14.45
CA LEU A 31 -1.01 2.65 -14.20
C LEU A 31 0.39 3.00 -13.66
N ARG A 32 0.92 2.23 -12.70
CA ARG A 32 2.26 2.45 -12.14
C ARG A 32 3.36 2.28 -13.19
N LYS A 33 3.22 1.32 -14.12
CA LYS A 33 4.20 1.07 -15.18
C LYS A 33 4.11 2.13 -16.28
N THR A 34 2.90 2.42 -16.75
CA THR A 34 2.63 3.37 -17.83
C THR A 34 3.03 4.80 -17.45
N TYR A 35 2.75 5.20 -16.21
CA TYR A 35 3.03 6.54 -15.72
C TYR A 35 4.21 6.58 -14.73
N ALA A 36 5.20 5.68 -14.86
CA ALA A 36 6.32 5.59 -13.91
C ALA A 36 7.15 6.88 -13.82
N ASN A 37 7.37 7.55 -14.95
CA ASN A 37 8.08 8.83 -15.01
C ASN A 37 7.11 9.98 -14.74
N SER A 38 7.51 10.92 -13.89
CA SER A 38 6.71 12.11 -13.54
C SER A 38 7.22 13.36 -14.24
N ILE A 39 6.31 14.24 -14.62
CA ILE A 39 6.60 15.61 -15.03
C ILE A 39 6.28 16.51 -13.83
N ASN A 40 7.15 17.48 -13.52
CA ASN A 40 6.96 18.42 -12.41
C ASN A 40 6.19 19.67 -12.88
N GLU A 41 4.99 19.45 -13.40
CA GLU A 41 4.08 20.49 -13.88
C GLU A 41 2.69 20.26 -13.30
N THR A 42 1.92 21.34 -13.18
CA THR A 42 0.55 21.31 -12.66
C THR A 42 -0.44 21.31 -13.80
N ILE A 43 -1.45 20.45 -13.72
CA ILE A 43 -2.61 20.46 -14.60
C ILE A 43 -3.87 20.76 -13.78
N ILE A 44 -4.84 21.41 -14.41
CA ILE A 44 -6.19 21.54 -13.86
C ILE A 44 -6.98 20.30 -14.34
N LEU A 45 -7.50 19.53 -13.38
CA LEU A 45 -8.38 18.40 -13.68
C LEU A 45 -9.79 18.89 -13.96
N ASP A 46 -10.59 18.06 -14.64
CA ASP A 46 -12.01 18.34 -14.87
C ASP A 46 -12.78 18.41 -13.54
N GLU A 47 -13.64 19.41 -13.41
CA GLU A 47 -14.49 19.65 -12.25
C GLU A 47 -15.49 18.50 -12.03
N SER A 48 -15.87 17.79 -13.09
CA SER A 48 -16.72 16.59 -12.98
C SER A 48 -16.13 15.48 -12.11
N LEU A 49 -14.81 15.45 -11.94
CA LEU A 49 -14.13 14.47 -11.08
C LEU A 49 -14.20 14.81 -9.58
N TYR A 50 -14.73 15.99 -9.23
CA TYR A 50 -14.85 16.39 -7.83
C TYR A 50 -15.81 15.47 -7.06
N GLU A 51 -16.86 14.98 -7.70
CA GLU A 51 -17.77 13.98 -7.12
C GLU A 51 -17.01 12.71 -6.68
N CYS A 52 -15.99 12.27 -7.44
CA CYS A 52 -15.15 11.14 -7.06
C CYS A 52 -14.27 11.43 -5.84
N ILE A 53 -13.86 12.69 -5.64
CA ILE A 53 -13.07 13.11 -4.47
C ILE A 53 -13.97 13.12 -3.22
N GLU A 54 -15.19 13.63 -3.33
CA GLU A 54 -16.16 13.60 -2.23
C GLU A 54 -16.50 12.16 -1.81
N GLU A 55 -16.79 11.29 -2.77
CA GLU A 55 -17.03 9.87 -2.51
C GLU A 55 -15.82 9.20 -1.82
N TYR A 56 -14.60 9.48 -2.30
CA TYR A 56 -13.38 8.99 -1.67
C TYR A 56 -13.28 9.42 -0.20
N ASP A 57 -13.54 10.69 0.10
CA ASP A 57 -13.46 11.25 1.45
C ASP A 57 -14.50 10.62 2.40
N GLU A 58 -15.71 10.37 1.90
CA GLU A 58 -16.75 9.65 2.64
C GLU A 58 -16.36 8.20 2.95
N ILE A 59 -15.79 7.50 1.97
CA ILE A 59 -15.30 6.13 2.14
C ILE A 59 -14.17 6.09 3.17
N VAL A 60 -13.18 6.98 3.08
CA VAL A 60 -12.07 7.05 4.04
C VAL A 60 -12.58 7.34 5.46
N SER A 61 -13.55 8.25 5.60
CA SER A 61 -14.22 8.52 6.89
C SER A 61 -14.91 7.27 7.44
N SER A 62 -15.60 6.52 6.58
CA SER A 62 -16.28 5.28 6.94
C SER A 62 -15.30 4.16 7.35
N ILE A 63 -14.20 3.99 6.62
CA ILE A 63 -13.11 3.06 6.97
C ILE A 63 -12.56 3.40 8.36
N SER A 64 -12.24 4.67 8.62
CA SER A 64 -11.73 5.12 9.93
C SER A 64 -12.70 4.80 11.08
N LYS A 65 -14.01 5.01 10.87
CA LYS A 65 -15.04 4.64 11.86
C LYS A 65 -15.09 3.13 12.11
N LEU A 66 -15.00 2.31 11.05
CA LEU A 66 -14.99 0.85 11.16
C LEU A 66 -13.73 0.34 11.86
N GLU A 67 -12.56 0.88 11.51
CA GLU A 67 -11.28 0.56 12.17
C GLU A 67 -11.31 0.90 13.66
N SER A 68 -11.87 2.05 14.02
CA SER A 68 -12.05 2.45 15.43
C SER A 68 -12.95 1.46 16.17
N ARG A 69 -14.10 1.07 15.60
CA ARG A 69 -14.99 0.06 16.20
C ARG A 69 -14.32 -1.30 16.34
N LYS A 70 -13.59 -1.75 15.31
CA LYS A 70 -12.78 -2.98 15.35
C LYS A 70 -11.77 -2.92 16.50
N ARG A 71 -11.03 -1.82 16.64
CA ARG A 71 -10.04 -1.63 17.70
C ARG A 71 -10.66 -1.68 19.10
N VAL A 72 -11.85 -1.09 19.29
CA VAL A 72 -12.60 -1.20 20.56
C VAL A 72 -12.91 -2.65 20.91
N ILE A 73 -13.31 -3.47 19.94
CA ILE A 73 -13.56 -4.91 20.15
C ILE A 73 -12.26 -5.65 20.46
N GLU A 74 -11.18 -5.38 19.72
CA GLU A 74 -9.86 -5.97 19.97
C GLU A 74 -9.37 -5.68 21.40
N HIS A 75 -9.47 -4.43 21.85
CA HIS A 75 -9.09 -4.05 23.21
C HIS A 75 -9.95 -4.75 24.28
N LYS A 76 -11.26 -4.91 24.04
CA LYS A 76 -12.13 -5.68 24.94
C LYS A 76 -11.67 -7.13 25.04
N LEU A 77 -11.36 -7.77 23.91
CA LEU A 77 -10.88 -9.16 23.91
C LEU A 77 -9.52 -9.28 24.61
N GLN A 78 -8.57 -8.40 24.29
CA GLN A 78 -7.24 -8.35 24.93
C GLN A 78 -7.33 -8.12 26.44
N SER A 79 -8.20 -7.21 26.90
CA SER A 79 -8.45 -6.96 28.33
C SER A 79 -9.00 -8.18 29.06
N ASN A 80 -9.80 -9.02 28.38
CA ASN A 80 -10.26 -10.29 28.93
C ASN A 80 -9.19 -11.40 28.85
N LEU A 81 -8.34 -11.40 27.82
CA LEU A 81 -7.21 -12.33 27.70
C LEU A 81 -6.11 -12.04 28.73
N LYS A 82 -5.88 -10.78 29.11
CA LYS A 82 -4.81 -10.37 30.05
C LYS A 82 -3.46 -10.98 29.66
N GLU A 83 -2.83 -11.75 30.54
CA GLU A 83 -1.54 -12.42 30.32
C GLU A 83 -1.67 -13.72 29.52
N TYR A 84 -2.89 -14.20 29.25
CA TYR A 84 -3.12 -15.44 28.51
C TYR A 84 -2.96 -15.23 27.01
N GLU A 85 -2.12 -16.04 26.39
CA GLU A 85 -1.88 -15.96 24.94
C GLU A 85 -3.01 -16.58 24.10
N ILE A 86 -3.88 -17.40 24.70
CA ILE A 86 -4.95 -18.12 23.99
C ILE A 86 -6.23 -18.04 24.80
N GLY A 87 -7.32 -17.61 24.14
CA GLY A 87 -8.68 -17.66 24.67
C GLY A 87 -9.63 -18.33 23.69
N PHE A 88 -10.66 -18.99 24.19
CA PHE A 88 -11.74 -19.54 23.38
C PHE A 88 -13.04 -18.81 23.69
N CYS A 89 -13.76 -18.39 22.65
CA CYS A 89 -15.10 -17.83 22.75
C CYS A 89 -16.01 -18.64 21.81
N LYS A 90 -16.83 -19.52 22.38
CA LYS A 90 -17.60 -20.53 21.63
C LYS A 90 -16.66 -21.34 20.73
N GLU A 91 -16.89 -21.33 19.42
CA GLU A 91 -16.13 -22.08 18.42
C GLU A 91 -14.89 -21.33 17.92
N ARG A 92 -14.66 -20.08 18.35
CA ARG A 92 -13.54 -19.26 17.88
C ARG A 92 -12.39 -19.23 18.86
N LYS A 93 -11.20 -19.54 18.34
CA LYS A 93 -9.92 -19.37 19.01
C LYS A 93 -9.41 -17.95 18.79
N ILE A 94 -9.02 -17.28 19.88
CA ILE A 94 -8.38 -15.96 19.90
C ILE A 94 -6.95 -16.17 20.39
N THR A 95 -5.97 -15.59 19.70
CA THR A 95 -4.57 -15.67 20.10
C THR A 95 -3.94 -14.29 20.20
N TRP A 96 -3.25 -14.05 21.30
CA TRP A 96 -2.46 -12.84 21.53
C TRP A 96 -1.08 -13.23 22.08
N LYS A 97 -0.24 -13.76 21.18
CA LYS A 97 1.09 -14.28 21.52
C LYS A 97 2.15 -13.20 21.51
N SER A 98 3.15 -13.37 22.35
CA SER A 98 4.40 -12.61 22.24
C SER A 98 5.10 -12.95 20.91
N VAL A 99 5.48 -11.92 20.15
CA VAL A 99 6.24 -12.07 18.90
C VAL A 99 7.56 -11.35 19.05
N THR A 100 8.65 -12.12 19.03
CA THR A 100 10.01 -11.57 19.04
C THR A 100 10.54 -11.55 17.62
N LYS A 101 10.93 -10.38 17.12
CA LYS A 101 11.58 -10.21 15.82
C LYS A 101 13.01 -9.71 16.04
N THR A 102 13.98 -10.50 15.61
CA THR A 102 15.38 -10.06 15.50
C THR A 102 15.60 -9.49 14.10
N SER A 103 16.05 -8.24 14.02
CA SER A 103 16.44 -7.59 12.78
C SER A 103 17.79 -6.93 12.95
N VAL A 104 18.51 -6.78 11.85
CA VAL A 104 19.78 -6.04 11.83
C VAL A 104 19.53 -4.61 12.29
N ASP A 105 20.33 -4.13 13.25
CA ASP A 105 20.33 -2.73 13.67
C ASP A 105 21.02 -1.89 12.59
N THR A 106 20.21 -1.42 11.64
CA THR A 106 20.68 -0.65 10.49
C THR A 106 21.27 0.71 10.86
N LYS A 107 20.98 1.23 12.06
CA LYS A 107 21.59 2.46 12.56
C LYS A 107 23.01 2.19 13.02
N LYS A 108 23.18 1.23 13.94
CA LYS A 108 24.50 0.81 14.40
C LYS A 108 25.38 0.33 13.25
N LEU A 109 24.83 -0.44 12.32
CA LEU A 109 25.58 -0.89 11.15
C LEU A 109 26.12 0.26 10.30
N ARG A 110 25.36 1.37 10.16
CA ARG A 110 25.80 2.56 9.44
C ARG A 110 26.84 3.37 10.21
N GLU A 111 26.76 3.38 11.53
CA GLU A 111 27.74 4.04 12.41
C GLU A 111 29.07 3.27 12.46
N ASP A 112 29.01 1.95 12.63
CA ASP A 112 30.18 1.08 12.80
C ASP A 112 30.87 0.76 11.46
N LEU A 113 30.09 0.56 10.38
CA LEU A 113 30.56 0.09 9.08
C LEU A 113 29.88 0.83 7.91
N PRO A 114 30.10 2.14 7.76
CA PRO A 114 29.47 2.95 6.71
C PRO A 114 29.83 2.45 5.29
N GLU A 115 31.08 2.03 5.07
CA GLU A 115 31.55 1.52 3.78
C GLU A 115 30.80 0.26 3.33
N VAL A 116 30.51 -0.63 4.27
CA VAL A 116 29.71 -1.83 3.99
C VAL A 116 28.31 -1.40 3.62
N VAL A 117 27.67 -0.50 4.37
CA VAL A 117 26.31 -0.04 4.08
C VAL A 117 26.21 0.54 2.67
N ASP A 118 27.13 1.43 2.30
CA ASP A 118 27.14 2.08 0.99
C ASP A 118 27.26 1.07 -0.17
N GLY A 119 28.04 0.00 0.02
CA GLY A 119 28.16 -1.09 -0.97
C GLY A 119 26.88 -1.89 -1.22
N TYR A 120 25.88 -1.81 -0.33
CA TYR A 120 24.60 -2.53 -0.45
C TYR A 120 23.39 -1.61 -0.66
N LEU A 121 23.58 -0.29 -0.81
CA LEU A 121 22.47 0.62 -1.08
C LEU A 121 21.92 0.41 -2.51
N LYS A 122 20.60 0.23 -2.60
CA LYS A 122 19.87 0.24 -3.86
C LYS A 122 18.85 1.37 -3.85
N THR A 123 19.01 2.34 -4.74
CA THR A 123 18.02 3.40 -4.94
C THR A 123 16.92 2.91 -5.88
N SER A 124 15.67 3.08 -5.47
CA SER A 124 14.49 2.82 -6.30
C SER A 124 13.55 4.02 -6.18
N THR A 125 13.12 4.55 -7.32
CA THR A 125 12.17 5.66 -7.38
C THR A 125 10.77 5.14 -7.73
N SER A 126 9.74 5.64 -7.05
CA SER A 126 8.34 5.28 -7.31
C SER A 126 7.43 6.49 -7.11
N ARG A 127 6.37 6.60 -7.91
CA ARG A 127 5.32 7.59 -7.70
C ARG A 127 4.34 7.14 -6.61
N VAL A 128 3.94 8.07 -5.77
CA VAL A 128 2.98 7.83 -4.68
C VAL A 128 1.72 8.63 -4.95
N PHE A 129 0.56 7.98 -4.87
CA PHE A 129 -0.74 8.63 -4.95
C PHE A 129 -1.16 9.15 -3.58
N ARG A 130 -1.59 10.41 -3.50
CA ARG A 130 -2.10 11.06 -2.29
C ARG A 130 -3.17 12.07 -2.70
N ILE A 131 -4.26 12.13 -1.94
CA ILE A 131 -5.24 13.21 -2.01
C ILE A 131 -4.97 14.10 -0.80
N GLY A 132 -4.73 15.40 -1.04
CA GLY A 132 -4.57 16.41 0.00
C GLY A 132 -5.93 16.87 0.51
N ARG A 133 -5.97 17.41 1.73
CA ARG A 133 -7.15 18.02 2.32
C ARG A 133 -6.90 19.47 2.63
#